data_AF-A0A9D8VVH5-F1
#
_entry.id   AF-A0A9D8VVH5-F1
#
_cell.length_a   1.000
_cell.length_b   1.000
_cell.length_c   1.000
_cell.angle_alpha   90.00
_cell.angle_beta   90.00
_cell.angle_gamma   90.00
#
_symmetry.space_group_name_H-M   'P 1'
#
loop_
_entity.id
_entity.type
_entity.pdbx_description
1 polymer ?
#
loop_
_entity_poly.entity_id
_entity_poly.type
_entity_poly.pdbx_seq_one_letter_code
_entity_poly.pdbx_strand_id
1 'polypeptide(L)'
;MTRFRTVAERPIIFAVSAYWAMFWLLNALDKVLAQTHLGVLHWWGNHRVEKFTMYFDRLDIDAGWVVATLLALGVIELGAAALFVWVLAGIAGGYAGVLGRLGLGVAASIAIFFGFGVFDIVVGDRAELLEHSTYVGVLLVSYLAGAAEMVFDQMRRQAATPAE
;
A
#
# COMPACT_ATOMS: atom_id res chain seq x y z
N MET A 1 23.16 19.96 -17.97
CA MET A 1 22.80 19.90 -16.54
C MET A 1 21.43 19.24 -16.41
N THR A 2 21.44 17.94 -16.15
CA THR A 2 20.24 17.11 -16.00
C THR A 2 19.55 17.53 -14.70
N ARG A 3 18.41 18.23 -14.79
CA ARG A 3 17.65 18.64 -13.61
C ARG A 3 17.26 17.39 -12.83
N PHE A 4 17.85 17.22 -11.65
CA PHE A 4 17.25 16.43 -10.58
C PHE A 4 15.88 17.04 -10.30
N ARG A 5 14.83 16.52 -10.93
CA ARG A 5 13.45 16.86 -10.57
C ARG A 5 13.21 16.23 -9.22
N THR A 6 13.25 17.05 -8.18
CA THR A 6 13.34 16.59 -6.79
C THR A 6 11.99 16.17 -6.23
N VAL A 7 12.02 15.51 -5.07
CA VAL A 7 10.86 15.25 -4.20
C VAL A 7 10.00 16.52 -4.00
N ALA A 8 10.62 17.71 -3.99
CA ALA A 8 9.93 18.98 -3.83
C ALA A 8 8.98 19.34 -4.99
N GLU A 9 9.13 18.74 -6.18
CA GLU A 9 8.21 18.99 -7.30
C GLU A 9 6.92 18.15 -7.22
N ARG A 10 6.95 17.03 -6.46
CA ARG A 10 5.83 16.08 -6.33
C ARG A 10 5.55 15.70 -4.87
N PRO A 11 5.37 16.68 -3.96
CA PRO A 11 5.26 16.41 -2.52
C PRO A 11 4.07 15.50 -2.15
N ILE A 12 2.92 15.65 -2.81
CA ILE A 12 1.70 14.88 -2.51
C ILE A 12 1.89 13.44 -2.98
N ILE A 13 2.29 13.23 -4.25
CA ILE A 13 2.50 11.87 -4.76
C ILE A 13 3.62 11.17 -3.97
N PHE A 14 4.68 11.89 -3.58
CA PHE A 14 5.72 11.35 -2.72
C PHE A 14 5.17 10.91 -1.37
N ALA A 15 4.45 11.77 -0.65
CA ALA A 15 3.91 11.46 0.67
C ALA A 15 2.94 10.27 0.64
N VAL A 16 2.03 10.27 -0.34
CA VAL A 16 1.09 9.16 -0.57
C VAL A 16 1.83 7.85 -0.86
N SER A 17 2.81 7.88 -1.76
CA SER A 17 3.54 6.66 -2.14
C SER A 17 4.41 6.14 -1.00
N ALA A 18 5.04 7.04 -0.23
CA ALA A 18 5.81 6.67 0.95
C ALA A 18 4.93 6.03 2.03
N TYR A 19 3.75 6.61 2.28
CA TYR A 19 2.79 6.03 3.20
C TYR A 19 2.36 4.62 2.79
N TRP A 20 1.93 4.43 1.53
CA TRP A 20 1.47 3.12 1.08
C TRP A 20 2.58 2.09 0.94
N ALA A 21 3.80 2.50 0.55
CA ALA A 21 4.97 1.62 0.59
C ALA A 21 5.24 1.13 2.01
N MET A 22 5.24 2.04 2.99
CA MET A 22 5.43 1.70 4.40
C MET A 22 4.30 0.81 4.91
N PHE A 23 3.03 1.17 4.64
CA PHE A 23 1.86 0.41 5.07
C PHE A 23 1.95 -1.05 4.62
N TRP A 24 2.18 -1.30 3.34
CA TRP A 24 2.25 -2.65 2.79
C TRP A 24 3.50 -3.40 3.28
N LEU A 25 4.65 -2.72 3.36
CA LEU A 25 5.88 -3.32 3.86
C LEU A 25 5.73 -3.77 5.32
N LEU A 26 5.20 -2.89 6.18
CA LEU A 26 5.02 -3.20 7.59
C LEU A 26 4.00 -4.34 7.80
N ASN A 27 2.92 -4.38 7.02
CA ASN A 27 1.97 -5.52 7.05
C ASN A 27 2.61 -6.84 6.62
N ALA A 28 3.48 -6.81 5.61
CA ALA A 28 4.20 -7.99 5.16
C ALA A 28 5.19 -8.48 6.23
N LEU A 29 5.95 -7.55 6.82
CA LEU A 29 6.91 -7.86 7.89
C LEU A 29 6.23 -8.35 9.16
N ASP A 30 5.04 -7.83 9.49
CA ASP A 30 4.29 -8.21 10.69
C ASP A 30 4.00 -9.71 10.75
N LYS A 31 3.81 -10.36 9.60
CA LYS A 31 3.56 -11.80 9.49
C LYS A 31 4.74 -12.66 9.94
N VAL A 32 5.94 -12.10 9.96
CA VAL A 32 7.19 -12.80 10.30
C VAL A 32 7.81 -12.31 11.59
N LEU A 33 7.60 -11.03 11.93
CA LEU A 33 8.23 -10.36 13.06
C LEU A 33 7.30 -10.19 14.27
N ALA A 34 6.00 -10.52 14.17
CA ALA A 34 5.08 -10.41 15.29
C ALA A 34 5.63 -11.09 16.55
N GLN A 35 5.49 -10.40 17.69
CA GLN A 35 5.94 -10.85 19.02
C GLN A 35 7.44 -11.15 19.14
N THR A 36 8.27 -10.57 18.26
CA THR A 36 9.72 -10.83 18.23
C THR A 36 10.52 -9.68 18.84
N HIS A 37 11.54 -10.00 19.62
CA HIS A 37 12.48 -9.02 20.19
C HIS A 37 13.68 -8.82 19.26
N LEU A 38 13.80 -7.62 18.67
CA LEU A 38 14.82 -7.22 17.68
C LEU A 38 15.98 -6.46 18.34
N GLY A 39 16.48 -6.98 19.46
CA GLY A 39 17.61 -6.39 20.19
C GLY A 39 17.21 -5.23 21.11
N VAL A 40 16.95 -4.04 20.58
CA VAL A 40 16.53 -2.86 21.39
C VAL A 40 15.05 -2.52 21.23
N LEU A 41 14.37 -3.17 20.29
CA LEU A 41 12.96 -2.96 19.96
C LEU A 41 12.19 -4.27 20.14
N HIS A 42 11.04 -4.20 20.80
CA HIS A 42 10.07 -5.29 20.78
C HIS A 42 9.01 -5.03 19.70
N TRP A 43 8.90 -5.93 18.73
CA TRP A 43 7.88 -5.85 17.69
C TRP A 43 6.61 -6.54 18.19
N TRP A 44 5.62 -5.76 18.63
CA TRP A 44 4.36 -6.31 19.13
C TRP A 44 3.56 -6.96 18.00
N GLY A 45 3.21 -6.20 16.97
CA GLY A 45 2.48 -6.74 15.83
C GLY A 45 1.13 -7.38 16.18
N ASN A 46 0.42 -7.89 15.17
CA ASN A 46 -0.85 -8.58 15.38
C ASN A 46 -0.62 -10.09 15.58
N HIS A 47 -1.47 -10.75 16.39
CA HIS A 47 -1.46 -12.20 16.61
C HIS A 47 -2.09 -12.93 15.41
N ARG A 48 -1.52 -12.76 14.21
CA ARG A 48 -2.07 -13.24 12.94
C ARG A 48 -2.22 -14.76 12.88
N VAL A 49 -1.30 -15.51 13.51
CA VAL A 49 -1.39 -16.99 13.57
C VAL A 49 -2.65 -17.42 14.31
N GLU A 50 -2.86 -16.91 15.53
CA GLU A 50 -4.05 -17.22 16.33
C GLU A 50 -5.34 -16.82 15.60
N LYS A 51 -5.34 -15.62 15.00
CA LYS A 51 -6.48 -15.12 14.24
C LYS A 51 -6.81 -16.00 13.03
N PHE A 52 -5.81 -16.40 12.25
CA PHE A 52 -6.01 -17.24 11.07
C PHE A 52 -6.34 -18.68 11.44
N THR A 53 -5.83 -19.21 12.55
CA THR A 53 -6.29 -20.51 13.09
C THR A 53 -7.80 -20.46 13.36
N MET A 54 -8.29 -19.40 14.01
CA MET A 54 -9.73 -19.24 14.25
C MET A 54 -10.54 -19.15 12.95
N TYR A 55 -10.01 -18.51 11.91
CA TYR A 55 -10.66 -18.48 10.59
C TYR A 55 -10.69 -19.85 9.93
N PHE A 56 -9.60 -20.61 10.01
CA PHE A 56 -9.48 -21.92 9.38
C PHE A 56 -10.40 -22.92 10.07
N ASP A 57 -10.51 -22.86 11.40
CA ASP A 57 -11.48 -23.64 12.18
C ASP A 57 -12.92 -23.37 11.72
N ARG A 58 -13.29 -22.10 11.45
CA ARG A 58 -14.63 -21.74 10.93
C ARG A 58 -14.90 -22.30 9.53
N LEU A 59 -13.84 -22.49 8.74
CA LEU A 59 -13.93 -22.98 7.36
C LEU A 59 -13.71 -24.50 7.25
N ASP A 60 -13.50 -25.19 8.38
CA ASP A 60 -13.11 -26.61 8.41
C ASP A 60 -11.85 -26.89 7.56
N ILE A 61 -10.89 -25.96 7.61
CA ILE A 61 -9.59 -26.06 6.95
C ILE A 61 -8.53 -26.43 7.99
N ASP A 62 -7.63 -27.36 7.63
CA ASP A 62 -6.52 -27.75 8.50
C ASP A 62 -5.62 -26.55 8.85
N ALA A 63 -5.44 -26.31 10.15
CA ALA A 63 -4.58 -25.27 10.71
C ALA A 63 -3.11 -25.38 10.27
N GLY A 64 -2.66 -26.55 9.79
CA GLY A 64 -1.33 -26.75 9.20
C GLY A 64 -1.04 -25.81 8.02
N TRP A 65 -2.07 -25.27 7.36
CA TRP A 65 -1.94 -24.33 6.25
C TRP A 65 -1.80 -22.86 6.67
N VAL A 66 -2.06 -22.50 7.93
CA VAL A 66 -2.10 -21.10 8.40
C VAL A 66 -0.81 -20.35 8.08
N VAL A 67 0.34 -20.93 8.42
CA VAL A 67 1.65 -20.29 8.20
C VAL A 67 1.93 -20.11 6.71
N ALA A 68 1.65 -21.13 5.89
CA ALA A 68 1.83 -21.06 4.45
C ALA A 68 0.96 -19.96 3.82
N THR A 69 -0.30 -19.86 4.25
CA THR A 69 -1.22 -18.80 3.80
C THR A 69 -0.72 -17.42 4.22
N LEU A 70 -0.29 -17.24 5.47
CA LEU A 70 0.27 -15.97 5.94
C LEU A 70 1.50 -15.55 5.14
N LEU A 71 2.43 -16.48 4.87
CA LEU A 71 3.61 -16.18 4.06
C LEU A 71 3.23 -15.81 2.62
N ALA A 72 2.26 -16.51 2.01
CA ALA A 72 1.77 -16.18 0.68
C ALA A 72 1.16 -14.77 0.63
N LEU A 73 0.36 -14.40 1.64
CA LEU A 73 -0.19 -13.05 1.77
C LEU A 73 0.92 -12.01 1.97
N GLY A 74 1.94 -12.31 2.77
CA GLY A 74 3.08 -11.43 2.97
C GLY A 74 3.86 -11.14 1.68
N VAL A 75 4.00 -12.14 0.78
CA VAL A 75 4.61 -11.95 -0.54
C VAL A 75 3.77 -11.02 -1.42
N ILE A 76 2.45 -11.20 -1.41
CA ILE A 76 1.53 -10.33 -2.17
C ILE A 76 1.62 -8.88 -1.68
N GLU A 77 1.61 -8.67 -0.37
CA GLU A 77 1.74 -7.35 0.26
C GLU A 77 3.11 -6.72 -0.03
N LEU A 78 4.19 -7.49 0.00
CA LEU A 78 5.51 -7.01 -0.39
C LEU A 78 5.55 -6.58 -1.86
N GLY A 79 4.84 -7.31 -2.74
CA GLY A 79 4.64 -6.92 -4.13
C GLY A 79 3.92 -5.57 -4.26
N ALA A 80 2.87 -5.34 -3.47
CA ALA A 80 2.18 -4.06 -3.41
C ALA A 80 3.09 -2.93 -2.91
N ALA A 81 3.88 -3.17 -1.86
CA ALA A 81 4.88 -2.22 -1.37
C ALA A 81 5.90 -1.85 -2.47
N ALA A 82 6.38 -2.83 -3.23
CA ALA A 82 7.34 -2.63 -4.29
C ALA A 82 6.80 -1.71 -5.41
N LEU A 83 5.50 -1.77 -5.72
CA LEU A 83 4.89 -0.85 -6.69
C LEU A 83 5.00 0.60 -6.24
N PHE A 84 4.78 0.90 -4.96
CA PHE A 84 4.92 2.25 -4.43
C PHE A 84 6.38 2.69 -4.30
N VAL A 85 7.30 1.78 -3.95
CA VAL A 85 8.75 2.04 -4.03
C VAL A 85 9.17 2.39 -5.45
N TRP A 86 8.60 1.74 -6.47
CA TRP A 86 8.84 2.07 -7.86
C TRP A 86 8.32 3.46 -8.27
N VAL A 87 7.23 3.93 -7.67
CA VAL A 87 6.77 5.33 -7.80
C VAL A 87 7.80 6.30 -7.21
N LEU A 88 8.27 6.02 -5.98
CA LEU A 88 9.27 6.84 -5.28
C LEU A 88 10.60 6.92 -6.06
N ALA A 89 11.10 5.79 -6.54
CA ALA A 89 12.26 5.74 -7.42
C ALA A 89 12.03 6.50 -8.73
N GLY A 90 10.79 6.46 -9.24
CA GLY A 90 10.32 7.27 -10.36
C GLY A 90 10.49 8.77 -10.15
N ILE A 91 10.07 9.26 -8.98
CA ILE A 91 10.20 10.66 -8.57
C ILE A 91 11.67 11.04 -8.43
N ALA A 92 12.45 10.26 -7.67
CA ALA A 92 13.87 10.54 -7.42
C ALA A 92 14.72 10.55 -8.71
N GLY A 93 14.38 9.68 -9.68
CA GLY A 93 15.04 9.61 -10.97
C GLY A 93 14.50 10.57 -12.04
N GLY A 94 13.49 11.40 -11.72
CA GLY A 94 12.90 12.36 -12.66
C GLY A 94 12.18 11.73 -13.86
N TYR A 95 11.72 10.49 -13.74
CA TYR A 95 11.08 9.76 -14.84
C TYR A 95 9.67 10.29 -15.15
N ALA A 96 9.28 10.23 -16.42
CA ALA A 96 7.89 10.48 -16.82
C ALA A 96 6.95 9.34 -16.35
N GLY A 97 5.65 9.66 -16.24
CA GLY A 97 4.61 8.66 -15.98
C GLY A 97 4.40 8.29 -14.51
N VAL A 98 4.89 9.09 -13.55
CA VAL A 98 4.73 8.84 -12.10
C VAL A 98 3.26 8.64 -11.70
N LEU A 99 2.33 9.43 -12.25
CA LEU A 99 0.89 9.27 -11.97
C LEU A 99 0.35 7.91 -12.46
N GLY A 100 0.80 7.42 -13.62
CA GLY A 100 0.41 6.11 -14.12
C GLY A 100 0.93 4.97 -13.24
N ARG A 101 2.16 5.10 -12.72
CA ARG A 101 2.72 4.15 -11.76
C ARG A 101 1.98 4.16 -10.43
N LEU A 102 1.61 5.36 -9.93
CA LEU A 102 0.74 5.50 -8.76
C LEU A 102 -0.60 4.80 -9.00
N GLY A 103 -1.21 5.01 -10.17
CA GLY A 103 -2.45 4.35 -10.58
C GLY A 103 -2.35 2.83 -10.54
N LEU A 104 -1.23 2.25 -11.00
CA LEU A 104 -1.00 0.80 -10.93
C LEU A 104 -0.90 0.31 -9.48
N GLY A 105 -0.14 1.01 -8.63
CA GLY A 105 -0.03 0.66 -7.20
C GLY A 105 -1.37 0.74 -6.47
N VAL A 106 -2.15 1.78 -6.77
CA VAL A 106 -3.52 1.95 -6.23
C VAL A 106 -4.44 0.84 -6.71
N ALA A 107 -4.46 0.55 -8.02
CA ALA A 107 -5.31 -0.50 -8.58
C ALA A 107 -4.99 -1.88 -8.01
N ALA A 108 -3.70 -2.22 -7.90
CA ALA A 108 -3.26 -3.47 -7.29
C ALA A 108 -3.68 -3.56 -5.82
N SER A 109 -3.52 -2.47 -5.06
CA SER A 109 -3.92 -2.41 -3.65
C SER A 109 -5.44 -2.57 -3.48
N ILE A 110 -6.26 -1.95 -4.34
CA ILE A 110 -7.72 -2.14 -4.33
C ILE A 110 -8.08 -3.59 -4.60
N ALA A 111 -7.44 -4.23 -5.59
CA ALA A 111 -7.69 -5.64 -5.90
C ALA A 111 -7.36 -6.56 -4.71
N ILE A 112 -6.24 -6.30 -4.00
CA ILE A 112 -5.87 -7.04 -2.79
C ILE A 112 -6.92 -6.84 -1.69
N PHE A 113 -7.30 -5.59 -1.39
CA PHE A 113 -8.32 -5.31 -0.36
C PHE A 113 -9.70 -5.84 -0.70
N PHE A 114 -10.08 -5.92 -1.98
CA PHE A 114 -11.28 -6.63 -2.40
C PHE A 114 -11.19 -8.12 -2.13
N GLY A 115 -10.04 -8.75 -2.42
CA GLY A 115 -9.79 -10.14 -2.04
C GLY A 115 -9.95 -10.36 -0.53
N PHE A 116 -9.35 -9.48 0.28
CA PHE A 116 -9.48 -9.53 1.74
C PHE A 116 -10.91 -9.31 2.20
N GLY A 117 -11.62 -8.32 1.66
CA GLY A 117 -13.02 -8.06 2.02
C GLY A 117 -13.97 -9.22 1.66
N VAL A 118 -13.75 -9.90 0.54
CA VAL A 118 -14.49 -11.14 0.22
C VAL A 118 -14.19 -12.21 1.27
N PHE A 119 -12.92 -12.41 1.61
CA PHE A 119 -12.52 -13.36 2.64
C PHE A 119 -13.15 -13.02 4.01
N ASP A 120 -13.14 -11.77 4.42
CA ASP A 120 -13.73 -11.30 5.69
C ASP A 120 -15.22 -11.59 5.78
N ILE A 121 -15.96 -11.44 4.68
CA ILE A 121 -17.37 -11.83 4.62
C ILE A 121 -17.53 -13.34 4.82
N VAL A 122 -16.69 -14.13 4.15
CA VAL A 122 -16.73 -15.60 4.19
C VAL A 122 -16.40 -16.12 5.60
N VAL A 123 -15.40 -15.55 6.27
CA VAL A 123 -15.03 -15.96 7.65
C VAL A 123 -15.85 -15.24 8.74
N GLY A 124 -16.68 -14.27 8.35
CA GLY A 124 -17.54 -13.52 9.25
C GLY A 124 -16.83 -12.46 10.11
N ASP A 125 -15.69 -11.93 9.67
CA ASP A 125 -14.98 -10.85 10.38
C ASP A 125 -15.46 -9.47 9.91
N ARG A 126 -16.42 -8.90 10.64
CA ARG A 126 -17.00 -7.58 10.29
C ARG A 126 -16.08 -6.42 10.62
N ALA A 127 -15.13 -6.59 11.54
CA ALA A 127 -14.19 -5.54 11.90
C ALA A 127 -13.15 -5.35 10.79
N GLU A 128 -12.54 -6.45 10.33
CA GLU A 128 -11.59 -6.40 9.20
C GLU A 128 -12.28 -5.96 7.90
N LEU A 129 -13.52 -6.39 7.66
CA LEU A 129 -14.28 -5.96 6.49
C LEU A 129 -14.43 -4.43 6.44
N LEU A 130 -14.73 -3.80 7.58
CA LEU A 130 -14.85 -2.35 7.67
C LEU A 130 -13.51 -1.66 7.42
N GLU A 131 -12.44 -2.20 8.00
CA GLU A 131 -11.07 -1.69 7.85
C GLU A 131 -10.61 -1.77 6.39
N HIS A 132 -10.68 -2.95 5.75
CA HIS A 132 -10.31 -3.14 4.35
C HIS A 132 -11.16 -2.30 3.39
N SER A 133 -12.47 -2.17 3.64
CA SER A 133 -13.35 -1.30 2.85
C SER A 133 -12.97 0.17 2.98
N THR A 134 -12.57 0.60 4.17
CA THR A 134 -12.10 1.97 4.41
C THR A 134 -10.81 2.24 3.65
N TYR A 135 -9.87 1.28 3.62
CA TYR A 135 -8.63 1.43 2.87
C TYR A 135 -8.84 1.57 1.36
N VAL A 136 -9.83 0.90 0.77
CA VAL A 136 -10.23 1.15 -0.63
C VAL A 136 -10.61 2.62 -0.84
N GLY A 137 -11.41 3.20 0.06
CA GLY A 137 -11.76 4.62 0.01
C GLY A 137 -10.54 5.55 0.11
N VAL A 138 -9.65 5.28 1.07
CA VAL A 138 -8.41 6.08 1.27
C VAL A 138 -7.47 5.97 0.07
N LEU A 139 -7.39 4.81 -0.59
CA LEU A 139 -6.63 4.61 -1.83
C LEU A 139 -7.17 5.44 -2.99
N LEU A 140 -8.50 5.49 -3.15
CA LEU A 140 -9.14 6.33 -4.17
C LEU A 140 -8.85 7.81 -3.93
N VAL A 141 -9.00 8.27 -2.68
CA VAL A 141 -8.64 9.66 -2.29
C VAL A 141 -7.16 9.94 -2.52
N SER A 142 -6.29 8.98 -2.21
CA SER A 142 -4.84 9.08 -2.44
C SER A 142 -4.51 9.29 -3.92
N TYR A 143 -5.16 8.53 -4.82
CA TYR A 143 -5.00 8.70 -6.25
C TYR A 143 -5.53 10.06 -6.72
N LEU A 144 -6.71 10.47 -6.25
CA LEU A 144 -7.30 11.78 -6.59
C LEU A 144 -6.41 12.94 -6.14
N ALA A 145 -5.79 12.85 -4.96
CA ALA A 145 -4.84 13.85 -4.47
C ALA A 145 -3.61 13.94 -5.38
N GLY A 146 -3.06 12.78 -5.81
CA GLY A 146 -1.96 12.74 -6.77
C GLY A 146 -2.33 13.31 -8.15
N ALA A 147 -3.53 13.01 -8.64
CA ALA A 147 -4.05 13.57 -9.89
C ALA A 147 -4.24 15.08 -9.81
N ALA A 148 -4.79 15.59 -8.69
CA ALA A 148 -4.95 17.01 -8.45
C ALA A 148 -3.61 17.75 -8.42
N GLU A 149 -2.58 17.17 -7.79
CA GLU A 149 -1.21 17.73 -7.83
C GLU A 149 -0.71 17.94 -9.26
N MET A 150 -0.95 16.97 -10.15
CA MET A 150 -0.55 17.06 -11.56
C MET A 150 -1.27 18.19 -12.29
N VAL A 151 -2.58 18.33 -12.07
CA VAL A 151 -3.40 19.39 -12.68
C VAL A 151 -2.94 20.77 -12.22
N PHE A 152 -2.74 20.96 -10.90
CA PHE A 152 -2.30 22.26 -10.37
C PHE A 152 -0.86 22.62 -10.75
N ASP A 153 0.04 21.64 -10.87
CA ASP A 153 1.37 21.87 -11.43
C ASP A 153 1.31 22.32 -12.90
N GLN A 154 0.45 21.72 -13.72
CA GLN A 154 0.26 22.15 -15.10
C GLN A 154 -0.28 23.58 -15.20
N MET A 155 -1.30 23.93 -14.40
CA MET A 155 -1.86 25.29 -14.38
C MET A 155 -0.82 26.34 -13.97
N ARG A 156 0.00 26.04 -12.94
CA ARG A 156 1.09 26.94 -12.50
C ARG A 156 2.13 27.16 -13.60
N ARG A 157 2.48 26.12 -14.36
CA ARG A 157 3.43 26.23 -15.47
C ARG A 157 2.86 27.08 -16.61
N GLN A 158 1.59 26.89 -16.97
CA GLN A 158 0.93 27.69 -18.01
C GLN A 158 0.91 29.18 -17.64
N ALA A 159 0.55 29.50 -16.40
CA ALA A 159 0.51 30.88 -15.90
C ALA A 159 1.89 31.56 -15.82
N ALA A 160 2.98 30.78 -15.76
CA ALA A 160 4.35 31.29 -15.70
C ALA A 160 4.99 31.52 -17.08
N THR A 161 4.37 31.04 -18.16
CA THR A 161 4.82 31.30 -19.53
C THR A 161 4.30 32.67 -19.99
N PRO A 162 5.17 33.63 -20.37
CA PRO A 162 4.71 34.90 -20.93
C PRO A 162 3.90 34.66 -22.20
N ALA A 163 2.83 35.44 -22.41
CA ALA A 163 2.15 35.46 -23.70
C ALA A 163 3.12 36.01 -24.76
N GLU A 164 3.41 35.21 -25.78
CA GLU A 164 4.12 35.63 -27.00
C GLU A 164 3.23 36.55 -27.85
#